data_AF-A0A7K0ZC77-F1
#
_entry.id   AF-A0A7K0ZC77-F1
#
_cell.length_a   1.000
_cell.length_b   1.000
_cell.length_c   1.000
_cell.angle_alpha   90.00
_cell.angle_beta   90.00
_cell.angle_gamma   90.00
#
_symmetry.space_group_name_H-M   'P 1'
#
loop_
_entity.id
_entity.type
_entity.pdbx_description
1 polymer ?
#
loop_
_entity_poly.entity_id
_entity_poly.type
_entity_poly.pdbx_seq_one_letter_code
_entity_poly.pdbx_strand_id
1 'polypeptide(L)'
;MEYNENTIDNSFWEKVFHIPVQAGPAKRIGEGQVGMNLRFALESDAEHVPNSVVVKLASPDPTSRATGIALRNYEREVKFYNEIAESLDVRMPDCYFADWHEDGGDIAIVLEDMSPCEQGDQIRGCGVEEARLAVGELSRLHGPRWNDPTLWDIDWIQRRGAEDAERMHGMYAMFKTGFLDTYTDAILRETGEEGLSLVNALESLMPKYVMGRDEPYTVTHGDYRLDNLLFATPQGGVACAVVDWQTPGHGNGVGDLSYFIGAGLLPSDRQKYEWELVDLYIEGLESYGHAIDHAWVKNHYKRES
;
A
#
# COMPACT_ATOMS: atom_id res chain seq x y z
N MET A 1 14.89 18.33 -12.17
CA MET A 1 15.42 18.96 -10.95
C MET A 1 15.76 17.81 -10.02
N GLU A 2 16.87 17.77 -9.31
CA GLU A 2 17.14 16.61 -8.44
C GLU A 2 16.38 16.75 -7.12
N TYR A 3 15.77 15.68 -6.61
CA TYR A 3 15.09 15.66 -5.31
C TYR A 3 15.89 14.83 -4.32
N ASN A 4 16.59 15.49 -3.41
CA ASN A 4 17.36 14.88 -2.33
C ASN A 4 17.38 15.80 -1.10
N GLU A 5 17.92 15.32 0.03
CA GLU A 5 17.97 16.08 1.30
C GLU A 5 18.55 17.50 1.16
N ASN A 6 19.47 17.73 0.22
CA ASN A 6 20.11 19.03 0.03
C ASN A 6 19.32 19.95 -0.90
N THR A 7 18.33 19.44 -1.65
CA THR A 7 17.53 20.24 -2.60
C THR A 7 16.14 20.59 -2.05
N ILE A 8 15.76 20.04 -0.89
CA ILE A 8 14.57 20.47 -0.13
C ILE A 8 14.91 21.75 0.65
N ASP A 9 15.05 22.85 -0.08
CA ASP A 9 15.40 24.17 0.45
C ASP A 9 14.19 25.15 0.43
N ASN A 10 14.43 26.43 0.76
CA ASN A 10 13.38 27.44 0.78
C ASN A 10 12.69 27.63 -0.58
N SER A 11 13.40 27.43 -1.69
CA SER A 11 12.82 27.55 -3.04
C SER A 11 11.89 26.38 -3.35
N PHE A 12 12.23 25.18 -2.85
CA PHE A 12 11.34 24.03 -2.91
C PHE A 12 10.05 24.29 -2.12
N TRP A 13 10.13 24.79 -0.90
CA TRP A 13 8.94 25.08 -0.10
C TRP A 13 8.07 26.18 -0.70
N GLU A 14 8.68 27.21 -1.29
CA GLU A 14 7.94 28.26 -2.03
C GLU A 14 7.24 27.70 -3.27
N LYS A 15 7.86 26.73 -3.97
CA LYS A 15 7.20 26.00 -5.07
C LYS A 15 5.97 25.21 -4.58
N VAL A 16 6.09 24.51 -3.44
CA VAL A 16 5.04 23.66 -2.88
C VAL A 16 3.83 24.47 -2.39
N PHE A 17 4.07 25.52 -1.58
CA PHE A 17 3.01 26.26 -0.92
C PHE A 17 2.65 27.60 -1.58
N HIS A 18 3.35 27.94 -2.68
CA HIS A 18 3.19 29.19 -3.44
C HIS A 18 3.46 30.47 -2.64
N ILE A 19 4.12 30.35 -1.49
CA ILE A 19 4.57 31.44 -0.62
C ILE A 19 5.88 31.04 0.08
N PRO A 20 6.71 31.99 0.54
CA PRO A 20 7.88 31.65 1.35
C PRO A 20 7.48 30.94 2.65
N VAL A 21 8.10 29.78 2.92
CA VAL A 21 7.91 28.99 4.14
C VAL A 21 9.28 28.67 4.73
N GLN A 22 9.41 28.79 6.05
CA GLN A 22 10.62 28.35 6.75
C GLN A 22 10.42 26.91 7.22
N ALA A 23 11.43 26.07 7.03
CA ALA A 23 11.42 24.69 7.51
C ALA A 23 12.56 24.47 8.50
N GLY A 24 12.25 23.76 9.59
CA GLY A 24 13.24 23.24 10.52
C GLY A 24 14.09 22.12 9.90
N PRO A 25 15.09 21.60 10.64
CA PRO A 25 15.93 20.51 10.16
C PRO A 25 15.10 19.24 9.90
N ALA A 26 15.44 18.52 8.82
CA ALA A 26 14.82 17.25 8.48
C ALA A 26 15.04 16.21 9.59
N LYS A 27 13.98 15.49 9.95
CA LYS A 27 14.06 14.32 10.84
C LYS A 27 13.66 13.07 10.08
N ARG A 28 14.59 12.13 9.91
CA ARG A 28 14.29 10.82 9.29
C ARG A 28 13.29 10.04 10.14
N ILE A 29 12.29 9.45 9.48
CA ILE A 29 11.28 8.59 10.09
C ILE A 29 11.11 7.30 9.27
N GLY A 30 10.68 6.22 9.92
CA GLY A 30 10.55 4.89 9.32
C GLY A 30 11.89 4.18 9.06
N GLU A 31 11.82 2.90 8.68
CA GLU A 31 13.02 2.06 8.45
C GLU A 31 13.67 2.28 7.07
N GLY A 32 12.93 2.86 6.12
CA GLY A 32 13.47 3.38 4.86
C GLY A 32 14.03 2.34 3.89
N GLN A 33 13.17 1.40 3.44
CA GLN A 33 13.55 0.36 2.49
C GLN A 33 13.69 0.90 1.05
N VAL A 34 12.56 1.11 0.36
CA VAL A 34 12.51 1.54 -1.05
C VAL A 34 12.38 3.06 -1.19
N GLY A 35 12.07 3.78 -0.12
CA GLY A 35 12.03 5.25 -0.09
C GLY A 35 12.56 5.79 1.24
N MET A 36 12.78 7.10 1.29
CA MET A 36 13.19 7.81 2.49
C MET A 36 12.12 8.80 2.90
N ASN A 37 11.69 8.74 4.16
CA ASN A 37 10.70 9.66 4.71
C ASN A 37 11.39 10.63 5.69
N LEU A 38 11.18 11.92 5.46
CA LEU A 38 11.73 13.00 6.26
C LEU A 38 10.58 13.86 6.79
N ARG A 39 10.50 14.01 8.11
CA ARG A 39 9.59 14.98 8.72
C ARG A 39 10.24 16.34 8.79
N PHE A 40 9.50 17.37 8.39
CA PHE A 40 9.88 18.77 8.54
C PHE A 40 8.85 19.48 9.40
N ALA A 41 9.30 20.24 10.40
CA ALA A 41 8.48 21.27 11.01
C ALA A 41 8.50 22.50 10.11
N LEU A 42 7.35 23.11 9.86
CA LEU A 42 7.20 24.30 9.03
C LEU A 42 6.73 25.47 9.90
N GLU A 43 7.22 26.66 9.59
CA GLU A 43 6.83 27.92 10.22
C GLU A 43 6.28 28.86 9.14
N SER A 44 4.99 29.21 9.28
CA SER A 44 4.28 30.16 8.43
C SER A 44 3.06 30.73 9.16
N ASP A 45 2.71 31.98 8.87
CA ASP A 45 1.47 32.62 9.37
C ASP A 45 0.24 32.27 8.49
N ALA A 46 0.44 31.57 7.37
CA ALA A 46 -0.62 31.23 6.43
C ALA A 46 -1.35 29.94 6.84
N GLU A 47 -2.68 30.00 6.93
CA GLU A 47 -3.52 28.89 7.42
C GLU A 47 -3.43 27.63 6.55
N HIS A 48 -3.12 27.77 5.25
CA HIS A 48 -2.99 26.62 4.33
C HIS A 48 -1.63 25.90 4.42
N VAL A 49 -0.69 26.42 5.21
CA VAL A 49 0.60 25.76 5.44
C VAL A 49 0.53 24.99 6.77
N PRO A 50 0.65 23.66 6.76
CA PRO A 50 0.61 22.87 8.00
C PRO A 50 1.86 23.12 8.84
N ASN A 51 1.77 22.90 10.16
CA ASN A 51 2.91 23.06 11.08
C ASN A 51 3.99 21.98 10.88
N SER A 52 3.66 20.87 10.23
CA SER A 52 4.62 19.85 9.82
C SER A 52 4.13 19.06 8.62
N VAL A 53 5.08 18.50 7.88
CA VAL A 53 4.86 17.61 6.73
C VAL A 53 5.83 16.45 6.76
N VAL A 54 5.49 15.40 6.02
CA VAL A 54 6.41 14.32 5.65
C VAL A 54 6.75 14.45 4.18
N VAL A 55 8.05 14.46 3.87
CA VAL A 55 8.57 14.41 2.50
C VAL A 55 9.08 13.00 2.23
N LYS A 56 8.52 12.35 1.22
CA LYS A 56 8.99 11.07 0.69
C LYS A 56 9.91 11.32 -0.49
N LEU A 57 11.12 10.78 -0.41
CA LEU A 57 12.17 10.85 -1.42
C LEU A 57 12.58 9.44 -1.87
N ALA A 58 13.28 9.36 -3.01
CA ALA A 58 13.91 8.12 -3.44
C ALA A 58 14.89 7.62 -2.39
N SER A 59 15.08 6.29 -2.30
CA SER A 59 16.09 5.72 -1.42
C SER A 59 17.50 6.24 -1.78
N PRO A 60 18.33 6.59 -0.79
CA PRO A 60 19.74 6.92 -1.02
C PRO A 60 20.60 5.66 -1.29
N ASP A 61 20.07 4.46 -1.00
CA ASP A 61 20.73 3.21 -1.37
C ASP A 61 20.55 2.92 -2.86
N PRO A 62 21.64 2.75 -3.64
CA PRO A 62 21.54 2.54 -5.09
C PRO A 62 20.77 1.28 -5.50
N THR A 63 20.82 0.22 -4.69
CA THR A 63 20.16 -1.06 -5.00
C THR A 63 18.65 -0.95 -4.79
N SER A 64 18.23 -0.41 -3.65
CA SER A 64 16.83 -0.08 -3.38
C SER A 64 16.27 0.89 -4.41
N ARG A 65 17.05 1.92 -4.78
CA ARG A 65 16.65 2.91 -5.79
C ARG A 65 16.46 2.28 -7.16
N ALA A 66 17.42 1.49 -7.63
CA ALA A 66 17.31 0.76 -8.90
C ALA A 66 16.10 -0.17 -8.92
N THR A 67 15.80 -0.81 -7.78
CA THR A 67 14.62 -1.68 -7.64
C THR A 67 13.32 -0.88 -7.75
N GLY A 68 13.22 0.28 -7.05
CA GLY A 68 12.06 1.17 -7.14
C GLY A 68 11.80 1.68 -8.56
N ILE A 69 12.86 1.98 -9.32
CA ILE A 69 12.77 2.37 -10.74
C ILE A 69 12.31 1.19 -11.60
N ALA A 70 12.95 0.02 -11.46
CA ALA A 70 12.63 -1.17 -12.26
C ALA A 70 11.19 -1.65 -12.07
N LEU A 71 10.63 -1.47 -10.86
CA LEU A 71 9.24 -1.80 -10.53
C LEU A 71 8.27 -0.64 -10.75
N ARG A 72 8.77 0.54 -11.17
CA ARG A 72 8.00 1.78 -11.39
C ARG A 72 7.27 2.28 -10.14
N ASN A 73 7.76 1.96 -8.95
CA ASN A 73 7.13 2.34 -7.68
C ASN A 73 7.02 3.87 -7.52
N TYR A 74 8.09 4.59 -7.85
CA TYR A 74 8.14 6.05 -7.74
C TYR A 74 7.17 6.74 -8.69
N GLU A 75 7.15 6.32 -9.96
CA GLU A 75 6.20 6.82 -10.96
C GLU A 75 4.76 6.65 -10.48
N ARG A 76 4.42 5.43 -10.07
CA ARG A 76 3.05 5.05 -9.72
C ARG A 76 2.54 5.80 -8.51
N GLU A 77 3.38 5.99 -7.50
CA GLU A 77 2.98 6.72 -6.31
C GLU A 77 2.68 8.19 -6.62
N VAL A 78 3.53 8.84 -7.43
CA VAL A 78 3.28 10.23 -7.86
C VAL A 78 2.01 10.34 -8.69
N LYS A 79 1.83 9.45 -9.68
CA LYS A 79 0.63 9.46 -10.52
C LYS A 79 -0.63 9.11 -9.73
N PHE A 80 -0.54 8.26 -8.71
CA PHE A 80 -1.66 7.98 -7.82
C PHE A 80 -2.16 9.24 -7.10
N TYR A 81 -1.26 9.99 -6.46
CA TYR A 81 -1.64 11.23 -5.79
C TYR A 81 -2.15 12.30 -6.75
N ASN A 82 -1.56 12.40 -7.94
CA ASN A 82 -1.93 13.41 -8.93
C ASN A 82 -3.22 13.11 -9.70
N GLU A 83 -3.58 11.83 -9.90
CA GLU A 83 -4.64 11.45 -10.85
C GLU A 83 -5.78 10.63 -10.23
N ILE A 84 -5.56 9.92 -9.12
CA ILE A 84 -6.54 8.96 -8.56
C ILE A 84 -6.99 9.33 -7.15
N ALA A 85 -6.10 9.83 -6.28
CA ALA A 85 -6.37 10.01 -4.86
C ALA A 85 -7.68 10.79 -4.57
N GLU A 86 -7.95 11.87 -5.31
CA GLU A 86 -9.16 12.68 -5.14
C GLU A 86 -10.47 11.95 -5.52
N SER A 87 -10.39 10.84 -6.24
CA SER A 87 -11.56 10.03 -6.64
C SER A 87 -11.93 8.95 -5.62
N LEU A 88 -11.22 8.87 -4.49
CA LEU A 88 -11.35 7.85 -3.47
C LEU A 88 -11.75 8.46 -2.13
N ASP A 89 -12.46 7.70 -1.30
CA ASP A 89 -12.95 8.15 0.02
C ASP A 89 -12.09 7.62 1.18
N VAL A 90 -11.10 6.78 0.88
CA VAL A 90 -10.18 6.21 1.87
C VAL A 90 -9.37 7.32 2.53
N ARG A 91 -9.20 7.24 3.84
CA ARG A 91 -8.34 8.17 4.56
C ARG A 91 -6.88 7.86 4.22
N MET A 92 -6.26 8.78 3.50
CA MET A 92 -4.82 8.82 3.22
C MET A 92 -4.29 10.23 3.54
N PRO A 93 -2.99 10.43 3.82
CA PRO A 93 -2.42 11.75 4.04
C PRO A 93 -2.76 12.71 2.90
N ASP A 94 -3.14 13.96 3.22
CA ASP A 94 -3.31 14.97 2.18
C ASP A 94 -1.98 15.19 1.44
N CYS A 95 -2.03 15.26 0.11
CA CYS A 95 -0.85 15.47 -0.72
C CYS A 95 -0.76 16.92 -1.16
N TYR A 96 0.28 17.61 -0.70
CA TYR A 96 0.56 19.01 -1.06
C TYR A 96 1.37 19.14 -2.35
N PHE A 97 2.15 18.10 -2.69
CA PHE A 97 3.02 18.10 -3.85
C PHE A 97 3.44 16.68 -4.21
N ALA A 98 3.42 16.32 -5.48
CA ALA A 98 4.00 15.07 -5.98
C ALA A 98 4.63 15.28 -7.36
N ASP A 99 5.93 15.05 -7.47
CA ASP A 99 6.67 15.18 -8.72
C ASP A 99 7.77 14.11 -8.80
N TRP A 100 8.10 13.72 -10.03
CA TRP A 100 9.13 12.72 -10.31
C TRP A 100 9.87 13.04 -11.60
N HIS A 101 11.11 12.56 -11.69
CA HIS A 101 11.93 12.70 -12.87
C HIS A 101 12.47 11.33 -13.33
N GLU A 102 12.03 10.93 -14.51
CA GLU A 102 12.29 9.60 -15.10
C GLU A 102 13.79 9.28 -15.24
N ASP A 103 14.59 10.24 -15.73
CA ASP A 103 16.02 10.04 -16.01
C ASP A 103 16.84 9.62 -14.77
N GLY A 104 16.44 10.06 -13.58
CA GLY A 104 17.13 9.77 -12.32
C GLY A 104 16.35 8.82 -11.39
N GLY A 105 15.05 8.64 -11.60
CA GLY A 105 14.15 8.08 -10.57
C GLY A 105 14.07 8.98 -9.33
N ASP A 106 14.30 10.28 -9.49
CA ASP A 106 14.10 11.25 -8.42
C ASP A 106 12.60 11.42 -8.20
N ILE A 107 12.21 11.50 -6.93
CA ILE A 107 10.83 11.67 -6.51
C ILE A 107 10.81 12.59 -5.30
N ALA A 108 9.83 13.47 -5.25
CA ALA A 108 9.44 14.19 -4.06
C ALA A 108 7.92 14.17 -3.92
N ILE A 109 7.43 13.62 -2.81
CA ILE A 109 6.03 13.73 -2.41
C ILE A 109 5.99 14.41 -1.05
N VAL A 110 5.22 15.50 -0.94
CA VAL A 110 4.98 16.22 0.31
C VAL A 110 3.59 15.86 0.81
N LEU A 111 3.53 15.20 1.95
CA LEU A 111 2.32 14.65 2.56
C LEU A 111 2.06 15.30 3.92
N GLU A 112 0.78 15.31 4.31
CA GLU A 112 0.33 15.57 5.68
C GLU A 112 1.13 14.72 6.69
N ASP A 113 1.62 15.36 7.75
CA ASP A 113 2.21 14.64 8.88
C ASP A 113 1.10 14.06 9.75
N MET A 114 0.93 12.74 9.66
CA MET A 114 -0.11 11.99 10.36
C MET A 114 0.11 11.87 11.87
N SER A 115 1.11 12.54 12.45
CA SER A 115 1.30 12.56 13.91
C SER A 115 0.03 13.08 14.62
N PRO A 116 -0.41 12.47 15.73
CA PRO A 116 0.29 11.46 16.52
C PRO A 116 -0.12 10.01 16.19
N CYS A 117 -0.65 9.71 15.00
CA CYS A 117 -0.92 8.33 14.60
C CYS A 117 0.38 7.50 14.58
N GLU A 118 0.25 6.22 14.90
CA GLU A 118 1.34 5.26 14.91
C GLU A 118 1.11 4.15 13.87
N GLN A 119 2.21 3.65 13.31
CA GLN A 119 2.20 2.57 12.35
C GLN A 119 1.71 1.27 12.99
N GLY A 120 0.88 0.51 12.27
CA GLY A 120 0.58 -0.87 12.63
C GLY A 120 1.85 -1.73 12.64
N ASP A 121 1.79 -2.86 13.33
CA ASP A 121 2.91 -3.79 13.44
C ASP A 121 2.50 -5.13 12.85
N GLN A 122 3.02 -5.44 11.67
CA GLN A 122 2.71 -6.68 10.95
C GLN A 122 3.15 -7.94 11.69
N ILE A 123 4.22 -7.86 12.49
CA ILE A 123 4.78 -9.01 13.22
C ILE A 123 3.94 -9.29 14.45
N ARG A 124 3.57 -8.25 15.19
CA ARG A 124 2.70 -8.36 16.37
C ARG A 124 1.25 -8.69 15.97
N GLY A 125 0.81 -8.23 14.80
CA GLY A 125 -0.58 -8.28 14.38
C GLY A 125 -1.45 -7.24 15.09
N CYS A 126 -2.74 -7.25 14.74
CA CYS A 126 -3.76 -6.35 15.27
C CYS A 126 -4.92 -7.10 15.92
N GLY A 127 -5.64 -6.39 16.79
CA GLY A 127 -6.90 -6.87 17.35
C GLY A 127 -8.09 -6.61 16.42
N VAL A 128 -9.25 -7.19 16.75
CA VAL A 128 -10.46 -7.08 15.91
C VAL A 128 -10.93 -5.63 15.69
N GLU A 129 -10.76 -4.73 16.66
CA GLU A 129 -11.22 -3.33 16.52
C GLU A 129 -10.38 -2.55 15.49
N GLU A 130 -9.05 -2.72 15.50
CA GLU A 130 -8.16 -2.18 14.46
C GLU A 130 -8.47 -2.81 13.10
N ALA A 131 -8.76 -4.12 13.07
CA ALA A 131 -9.15 -4.81 11.86
C ALA A 131 -10.44 -4.27 11.23
N ARG A 132 -11.44 -3.93 12.04
CA ARG A 132 -12.68 -3.29 11.55
C ARG A 132 -12.41 -1.94 10.92
N LEU A 133 -11.55 -1.13 11.54
CA LEU A 133 -11.16 0.18 11.00
C LEU A 133 -10.46 0.01 9.65
N ALA A 134 -9.49 -0.90 9.57
CA ALA A 134 -8.77 -1.20 8.33
C ALA A 134 -9.69 -1.73 7.22
N VAL A 135 -10.65 -2.58 7.53
CA VAL A 135 -11.64 -3.08 6.56
C VAL A 135 -12.64 -2.00 6.14
N GLY A 136 -12.99 -1.10 7.05
CA GLY A 136 -13.76 0.10 6.72
C GLY A 136 -13.04 0.95 5.68
N GLU A 137 -11.74 1.19 5.87
CA GLU A 137 -10.92 1.95 4.91
C GLU A 137 -10.75 1.21 3.56
N LEU A 138 -10.69 -0.13 3.53
CA LEU A 138 -10.78 -0.89 2.26
C LEU A 138 -12.09 -0.65 1.52
N SER A 139 -13.20 -0.58 2.23
CA SER A 139 -14.50 -0.30 1.63
C SER A 139 -14.54 1.09 1.02
N ARG A 140 -13.87 2.06 1.65
CA ARG A 140 -13.75 3.45 1.16
C ARG A 140 -12.73 3.62 0.04
N LEU A 141 -11.75 2.72 -0.05
CA LEU A 141 -10.83 2.63 -1.19
C LEU A 141 -11.54 2.03 -2.41
N HIS A 142 -12.24 0.91 -2.22
CA HIS A 142 -12.81 0.13 -3.32
C HIS A 142 -14.18 0.63 -3.79
N GLY A 143 -15.00 1.14 -2.88
CA GLY A 143 -16.39 1.52 -3.15
C GLY A 143 -16.56 2.59 -4.24
N PRO A 144 -15.86 3.74 -4.18
CA PRO A 144 -16.06 4.85 -5.11
C PRO A 144 -15.81 4.49 -6.59
N ARG A 145 -14.91 3.53 -6.85
CA ARG A 145 -14.47 3.15 -8.20
C ARG A 145 -14.74 1.68 -8.50
N TRP A 146 -15.69 1.07 -7.79
CA TRP A 146 -16.06 -0.33 -7.96
C TRP A 146 -16.65 -0.59 -9.36
N ASN A 147 -16.01 -1.49 -10.10
CA ASN A 147 -16.31 -1.83 -11.49
C ASN A 147 -16.37 -0.62 -12.44
N ASP A 148 -15.62 0.44 -12.16
CA ASP A 148 -15.62 1.64 -12.98
C ASP A 148 -14.87 1.41 -14.31
N PRO A 149 -15.54 1.46 -15.47
CA PRO A 149 -14.91 1.19 -16.75
C PRO A 149 -13.86 2.25 -17.13
N THR A 150 -13.92 3.46 -16.58
CA THR A 150 -12.96 4.54 -16.87
C THR A 150 -11.57 4.22 -16.31
N LEU A 151 -11.44 3.30 -15.34
CA LEU A 151 -10.13 2.83 -14.87
C LEU A 151 -9.34 2.11 -15.96
N TRP A 152 -9.99 1.63 -17.04
CA TRP A 152 -9.29 1.05 -18.20
C TRP A 152 -8.51 2.08 -19.03
N ASP A 153 -8.87 3.36 -18.93
CA ASP A 153 -8.21 4.44 -19.68
C ASP A 153 -6.89 4.91 -19.02
N ILE A 154 -6.61 4.46 -17.79
CA ILE A 154 -5.39 4.80 -17.04
C ILE A 154 -4.28 3.81 -17.42
N ASP A 155 -3.26 4.27 -18.15
CA ASP A 155 -2.23 3.40 -18.74
C ASP A 155 -1.18 2.90 -17.74
N TRP A 156 -0.88 3.71 -16.71
CA TRP A 156 0.22 3.49 -15.78
C TRP A 156 -0.13 2.57 -14.62
N ILE A 157 -1.42 2.43 -14.29
CA ILE A 157 -1.89 1.64 -13.15
C ILE A 157 -1.66 0.15 -13.42
N GLN A 158 -1.12 -0.56 -12.42
CA GLN A 158 -0.78 -1.98 -12.58
C GLN A 158 -2.05 -2.81 -12.81
N ARG A 159 -2.10 -3.52 -13.93
CA ARG A 159 -3.05 -4.64 -14.13
C ARG A 159 -2.25 -5.93 -14.08
N ARG A 160 -2.84 -7.03 -13.62
CA ARG A 160 -2.19 -8.35 -13.68
C ARG A 160 -2.69 -9.08 -14.92
N GLY A 161 -1.77 -9.43 -15.82
CA GLY A 161 -2.04 -10.23 -17.01
C GLY A 161 -1.12 -11.44 -17.13
N ALA A 162 -1.15 -12.07 -18.31
CA ALA A 162 -0.30 -13.23 -18.61
C ALA A 162 1.20 -12.90 -18.51
N GLU A 163 1.62 -11.73 -18.97
CA GLU A 163 3.01 -11.27 -18.87
C GLU A 163 3.45 -11.11 -17.40
N ASP A 164 2.57 -10.61 -16.52
CA ASP A 164 2.86 -10.55 -15.09
C ASP A 164 2.99 -11.94 -14.48
N ALA A 165 2.15 -12.89 -14.90
CA ALA A 165 2.23 -14.27 -14.43
C ALA A 165 3.59 -14.91 -14.79
N GLU A 166 4.06 -14.71 -16.01
CA GLU A 166 5.39 -15.18 -16.47
C GLU A 166 6.52 -14.50 -15.69
N ARG A 167 6.44 -13.17 -15.52
CA ARG A 167 7.43 -12.41 -14.74
C ARG A 167 7.50 -12.90 -13.29
N MET A 168 6.34 -13.03 -12.63
CA MET A 168 6.28 -13.52 -11.25
C MET A 168 6.83 -14.95 -11.16
N HIS A 169 6.49 -15.83 -12.11
CA HIS A 169 7.02 -17.20 -12.17
C HIS A 169 8.56 -17.20 -12.25
N GLY A 170 9.14 -16.38 -13.13
CA GLY A 170 10.59 -16.23 -13.25
C GLY A 170 11.24 -15.70 -11.96
N MET A 171 10.66 -14.69 -11.32
CA MET A 171 11.14 -14.17 -10.03
C MET A 171 11.09 -15.25 -8.94
N TYR A 172 9.98 -15.99 -8.85
CA TYR A 172 9.85 -17.09 -7.90
C TYR A 172 10.94 -18.14 -8.10
N ALA A 173 11.14 -18.60 -9.35
CA ALA A 173 12.18 -19.57 -9.67
C ALA A 173 13.59 -19.06 -9.31
N MET A 174 13.86 -17.77 -9.50
CA MET A 174 15.13 -17.14 -9.15
C MET A 174 15.38 -17.13 -7.63
N PHE A 175 14.37 -16.80 -6.82
CA PHE A 175 14.53 -16.65 -5.36
C PHE A 175 14.30 -17.94 -4.57
N LYS A 176 13.57 -18.91 -5.14
CA LYS A 176 13.17 -20.15 -4.47
C LYS A 176 14.34 -20.89 -3.84
N THR A 177 15.45 -21.06 -4.57
CA THR A 177 16.62 -21.80 -4.06
C THR A 177 17.19 -21.16 -2.80
N GLY A 178 17.49 -19.85 -2.84
CA GLY A 178 18.03 -19.14 -1.68
C GLY A 178 17.04 -19.06 -0.51
N PHE A 179 15.74 -18.96 -0.80
CA PHE A 179 14.69 -19.04 0.20
C PHE A 179 14.70 -20.40 0.90
N LEU A 180 14.71 -21.51 0.15
CA LEU A 180 14.74 -22.86 0.71
C LEU A 180 16.04 -23.12 1.49
N ASP A 181 17.20 -22.68 0.99
CA ASP A 181 18.47 -22.81 1.70
C ASP A 181 18.43 -22.13 3.08
N THR A 182 17.69 -21.02 3.19
CA THR A 182 17.58 -20.25 4.44
C THR A 182 16.51 -20.81 5.38
N TYR A 183 15.36 -21.25 4.84
CA TYR A 183 14.14 -21.47 5.63
C TYR A 183 13.65 -22.91 5.69
N THR A 184 14.29 -23.87 5.02
CA THR A 184 13.84 -25.28 5.01
C THR A 184 13.64 -25.85 6.42
N ASP A 185 14.62 -25.68 7.32
CA ASP A 185 14.53 -26.20 8.69
C ASP A 185 13.38 -25.56 9.48
N ALA A 186 13.14 -24.26 9.27
CA ALA A 186 12.03 -23.56 9.91
C ALA A 186 10.68 -24.06 9.37
N ILE A 187 10.54 -24.20 8.05
CA ILE A 187 9.32 -24.70 7.41
C ILE A 187 9.00 -26.11 7.90
N LEU A 188 9.98 -27.02 7.91
CA LEU A 188 9.79 -28.40 8.39
C LEU A 188 9.39 -28.44 9.87
N ARG A 189 9.96 -27.55 10.70
CA ARG A 189 9.62 -27.47 12.12
C ARG A 189 8.20 -26.97 12.36
N GLU A 190 7.78 -25.90 11.67
CA GLU A 190 6.49 -25.25 11.93
C GLU A 190 5.32 -25.91 11.17
N THR A 191 5.58 -26.44 9.96
CA THR A 191 4.53 -26.90 9.03
C THR A 191 4.76 -28.29 8.47
N GLY A 192 5.91 -28.92 8.76
CA GLY A 192 6.26 -30.24 8.26
C GLY A 192 6.47 -30.30 6.75
N GLU A 193 6.43 -31.53 6.22
CA GLU A 193 6.61 -31.82 4.78
C GLU A 193 5.53 -31.18 3.90
N GLU A 194 4.35 -30.91 4.45
CA GLU A 194 3.25 -30.28 3.72
C GLU A 194 3.58 -28.84 3.32
N GLY A 195 4.15 -28.04 4.23
CA GLY A 195 4.56 -26.68 3.92
C GLY A 195 5.71 -26.63 2.92
N LEU A 196 6.69 -27.54 3.04
CA LEU A 196 7.77 -27.64 2.06
C LEU A 196 7.24 -28.08 0.68
N SER A 197 6.28 -29.00 0.65
CA SER A 197 5.61 -29.42 -0.58
C SER A 197 4.83 -28.28 -1.23
N LEU A 198 4.17 -27.44 -0.43
CA LEU A 198 3.47 -26.26 -0.91
C LEU A 198 4.44 -25.28 -1.58
N VAL A 199 5.54 -24.91 -0.91
CA VAL A 199 6.57 -24.02 -1.49
C VAL A 199 7.09 -24.59 -2.81
N ASN A 200 7.33 -25.90 -2.88
CA ASN A 200 7.76 -26.50 -4.13
C ASN A 200 6.70 -26.43 -5.24
N ALA A 201 5.42 -26.61 -4.90
CA ALA A 201 4.31 -26.58 -5.84
C ALA A 201 3.92 -25.17 -6.31
N LEU A 202 4.13 -24.13 -5.49
CA LEU A 202 3.70 -22.75 -5.77
C LEU A 202 4.15 -22.26 -7.14
N GLU A 203 5.40 -22.54 -7.53
CA GLU A 203 5.97 -22.18 -8.83
C GLU A 203 5.07 -22.59 -10.03
N SER A 204 4.49 -23.79 -9.96
CA SER A 204 3.60 -24.33 -10.99
C SER A 204 2.16 -23.81 -10.89
N LEU A 205 1.75 -23.36 -9.70
CA LEU A 205 0.42 -22.82 -9.43
C LEU A 205 0.31 -21.34 -9.76
N MET A 206 1.44 -20.62 -9.83
CA MET A 206 1.50 -19.17 -10.03
C MET A 206 0.72 -18.67 -11.26
N PRO A 207 0.85 -19.26 -12.46
CA PRO A 207 0.06 -18.80 -13.61
C PRO A 207 -1.44 -18.91 -13.37
N LYS A 208 -1.88 -20.02 -12.76
CA LYS A 208 -3.29 -20.23 -12.42
C LYS A 208 -3.78 -19.25 -11.35
N TYR A 209 -2.94 -18.93 -10.38
CA TYR A 209 -3.27 -17.97 -9.33
C TYR A 209 -3.43 -16.55 -9.90
N VAL A 210 -2.46 -16.09 -10.70
CA VAL A 210 -2.49 -14.74 -11.30
C VAL A 210 -3.65 -14.58 -12.28
N MET A 211 -3.88 -15.57 -13.14
CA MET A 211 -4.93 -15.54 -14.16
C MET A 211 -6.32 -15.86 -13.61
N GLY A 212 -6.43 -16.32 -12.37
CA GLY A 212 -7.69 -16.75 -11.77
C GLY A 212 -8.59 -15.61 -11.29
N ARG A 213 -8.15 -14.34 -11.42
CA ARG A 213 -8.89 -13.16 -10.98
C ARG A 213 -9.86 -12.72 -12.07
N ASP A 214 -11.09 -12.41 -11.67
CA ASP A 214 -12.12 -11.84 -12.53
C ASP A 214 -12.75 -10.60 -11.89
N GLU A 215 -13.52 -9.89 -12.72
CA GLU A 215 -14.31 -8.71 -12.34
C GLU A 215 -15.35 -9.06 -11.27
N PRO A 216 -15.80 -8.09 -10.44
CA PRO A 216 -15.51 -6.65 -10.52
C PRO A 216 -14.08 -6.22 -10.19
N TYR A 217 -13.58 -5.23 -10.92
CA TYR A 217 -12.30 -4.57 -10.64
C TYR A 217 -12.47 -3.15 -10.09
N THR A 218 -11.49 -2.71 -9.32
CA THR A 218 -11.44 -1.39 -8.69
C THR A 218 -9.98 -0.95 -8.57
N VAL A 219 -9.74 0.27 -8.09
CA VAL A 219 -8.41 0.68 -7.59
C VAL A 219 -8.06 -0.17 -6.38
N THR A 220 -6.90 -0.81 -6.36
CA THR A 220 -6.36 -1.60 -5.24
C THR A 220 -5.10 -0.93 -4.71
N HIS A 221 -4.82 -1.09 -3.42
CA HIS A 221 -3.56 -0.66 -2.81
C HIS A 221 -2.39 -1.56 -3.23
N GLY A 222 -2.60 -2.89 -3.30
CA GLY A 222 -1.60 -3.86 -3.78
C GLY A 222 -0.61 -4.35 -2.71
N ASP A 223 -0.37 -3.54 -1.67
CA ASP A 223 0.40 -3.91 -0.46
C ASP A 223 -0.37 -3.55 0.82
N TYR A 224 -1.67 -3.86 0.89
CA TYR A 224 -2.54 -3.46 2.02
C TYR A 224 -2.29 -4.32 3.26
N ARG A 225 -1.35 -3.89 4.09
CA ARG A 225 -0.86 -4.61 5.27
C ARG A 225 -0.69 -3.65 6.46
N LEU A 226 -0.58 -4.17 7.68
CA LEU A 226 -0.57 -3.34 8.90
C LEU A 226 0.53 -2.29 8.92
N ASP A 227 1.71 -2.61 8.40
CA ASP A 227 2.82 -1.65 8.32
C ASP A 227 2.48 -0.44 7.43
N ASN A 228 1.48 -0.55 6.54
CA ASN A 228 1.02 0.53 5.68
C ASN A 228 -0.26 1.20 6.20
N LEU A 229 -0.62 0.93 7.47
CA LEU A 229 -1.75 1.55 8.15
C LEU A 229 -1.25 2.35 9.36
N LEU A 230 -1.80 3.54 9.54
CA LEU A 230 -1.54 4.40 10.69
C LEU A 230 -2.81 4.51 11.53
N PHE A 231 -2.70 4.25 12.84
CA PHE A 231 -3.82 4.25 13.78
C PHE A 231 -3.72 5.38 14.80
N ALA A 232 -4.86 5.87 15.27
CA ALA A 232 -4.91 6.86 16.34
C ALA A 232 -4.24 6.34 17.62
N THR A 233 -3.65 7.26 18.38
CA THR A 233 -3.07 6.99 19.70
C THR A 233 -3.90 7.66 20.79
N PRO A 234 -3.63 7.41 22.10
CA PRO A 234 -4.26 8.17 23.17
C PRO A 234 -4.04 9.68 23.09
N GLN A 235 -3.04 10.13 22.33
CA GLN A 235 -2.74 11.54 22.07
C GLN A 235 -3.63 12.14 20.95
N GLY A 236 -4.36 11.32 20.20
CA GLY A 236 -5.26 11.74 19.13
C GLY A 236 -4.91 11.11 17.78
N GLY A 237 -5.28 11.80 16.70
CA GLY A 237 -5.11 11.33 15.33
C GLY A 237 -6.39 10.77 14.72
N VAL A 238 -6.31 10.38 13.44
CA VAL A 238 -7.42 9.75 12.74
C VAL A 238 -7.47 8.25 13.05
N ALA A 239 -8.67 7.67 13.05
CA ALA A 239 -8.88 6.30 13.50
C ALA A 239 -8.00 5.27 12.75
N CYS A 240 -7.96 5.39 11.42
CA CYS A 240 -7.08 4.61 10.54
C CYS A 240 -6.78 5.46 9.30
N ALA A 241 -5.55 5.42 8.81
CA ALA A 241 -5.14 6.01 7.54
C ALA A 241 -4.23 5.07 6.77
N VAL A 242 -4.37 5.06 5.46
CA VAL A 242 -3.62 4.21 4.54
C VAL A 242 -2.47 5.02 3.93
N VAL A 243 -1.27 4.46 3.97
CA VAL A 243 -0.05 5.08 3.45
C VAL A 243 0.69 4.12 2.52
N ASP A 244 1.70 4.63 1.82
CA ASP A 244 2.59 3.88 0.93
C ASP A 244 1.93 3.35 -0.36
N TRP A 245 1.52 4.29 -1.23
CA TRP A 245 0.86 4.02 -2.50
C TRP A 245 1.85 3.68 -3.63
N GLN A 246 2.85 2.85 -3.36
CA GLN A 246 3.86 2.44 -4.37
C GLN A 246 3.40 1.33 -5.30
N THR A 247 2.36 0.58 -4.93
CA THR A 247 1.87 -0.57 -5.71
C THR A 247 0.40 -0.49 -6.15
N PRO A 248 -0.17 0.70 -6.42
CA PRO A 248 -1.58 0.82 -6.79
C PRO A 248 -1.87 0.05 -8.06
N GLY A 249 -3.01 -0.61 -8.07
CA GLY A 249 -3.44 -1.51 -9.12
C GLY A 249 -4.87 -1.28 -9.56
N HIS A 250 -5.21 -1.81 -10.73
CA HIS A 250 -6.57 -1.99 -11.18
C HIS A 250 -6.85 -3.48 -11.22
N GLY A 251 -7.67 -3.95 -10.28
CA GLY A 251 -7.92 -5.37 -10.09
C GLY A 251 -8.95 -5.66 -9.01
N ASN A 252 -8.98 -6.90 -8.56
CA ASN A 252 -9.97 -7.37 -7.60
C ASN A 252 -9.64 -6.90 -6.17
N GLY A 253 -10.48 -6.05 -5.59
CA GLY A 253 -10.28 -5.51 -4.23
C GLY A 253 -10.32 -6.54 -3.10
N VAL A 254 -10.87 -7.74 -3.35
CA VAL A 254 -10.84 -8.84 -2.37
C VAL A 254 -9.41 -9.34 -2.11
N GLY A 255 -8.48 -9.10 -3.04
CA GLY A 255 -7.06 -9.41 -2.84
C GLY A 255 -6.44 -8.61 -1.68
N ASP A 256 -6.72 -7.31 -1.58
CA ASP A 256 -6.24 -6.48 -0.47
C ASP A 256 -6.91 -6.89 0.86
N LEU A 257 -8.20 -7.21 0.83
CA LEU A 257 -8.93 -7.73 2.00
C LEU A 257 -8.32 -9.04 2.51
N SER A 258 -8.08 -9.99 1.61
CA SER A 258 -7.49 -11.28 1.94
C SER A 258 -6.09 -11.14 2.50
N TYR A 259 -5.27 -10.29 1.86
CA TYR A 259 -3.92 -10.05 2.33
C TYR A 259 -3.91 -9.45 3.74
N PHE A 260 -4.76 -8.44 3.98
CA PHE A 260 -4.90 -7.83 5.28
C PHE A 260 -5.35 -8.81 6.36
N ILE A 261 -6.47 -9.51 6.14
CA ILE A 261 -7.01 -10.43 7.15
C ILE A 261 -6.05 -11.59 7.40
N GLY A 262 -5.44 -12.10 6.33
CA GLY A 262 -4.56 -13.24 6.38
C GLY A 262 -3.23 -12.97 7.06
N ALA A 263 -2.65 -11.79 6.84
CA ALA A 263 -1.35 -11.43 7.40
C ALA A 263 -1.47 -10.62 8.70
N GLY A 264 -2.50 -9.78 8.84
CA GLY A 264 -2.60 -8.77 9.89
C GLY A 264 -3.27 -9.23 11.19
N LEU A 265 -4.19 -10.19 11.15
CA LEU A 265 -4.83 -10.70 12.38
C LEU A 265 -4.02 -11.81 13.04
N LEU A 266 -4.07 -11.85 14.37
CA LEU A 266 -3.61 -13.01 15.13
C LEU A 266 -4.44 -14.25 14.77
N PRO A 267 -3.84 -15.46 14.71
CA PRO A 267 -4.57 -16.68 14.29
C PRO A 267 -5.86 -16.95 15.08
N SER A 268 -5.85 -16.71 16.40
CA SER A 268 -7.04 -16.89 17.25
C SER A 268 -8.16 -15.92 16.92
N ASP A 269 -7.83 -14.67 16.58
CA ASP A 269 -8.81 -13.65 16.23
C ASP A 269 -9.31 -13.85 14.80
N ARG A 270 -8.43 -14.20 13.85
CA ARG A 270 -8.81 -14.58 12.48
C ARG A 270 -9.83 -15.71 12.49
N GLN A 271 -9.58 -16.78 13.24
CA GLN A 271 -10.52 -17.91 13.35
C GLN A 271 -11.92 -17.49 13.83
N LYS A 272 -12.00 -16.45 14.66
CA LYS A 272 -13.25 -15.98 15.26
C LYS A 272 -13.99 -14.95 14.41
N TYR A 273 -13.27 -14.04 13.77
CA TYR A 273 -13.83 -12.82 13.18
C TYR A 273 -13.65 -12.70 11.66
N GLU A 274 -12.92 -13.59 11.00
CA GLU A 274 -12.65 -13.51 9.55
C GLU A 274 -13.92 -13.29 8.72
N TRP A 275 -14.96 -14.10 8.90
CA TRP A 275 -16.20 -13.97 8.12
C TRP A 275 -16.99 -12.73 8.48
N GLU A 276 -16.90 -12.26 9.72
CA GLU A 276 -17.52 -11.01 10.14
C GLU A 276 -16.85 -9.81 9.46
N LEU A 277 -15.52 -9.83 9.31
CA LEU A 277 -14.78 -8.80 8.58
C LEU A 277 -15.05 -8.85 7.08
N VAL A 278 -15.21 -10.05 6.50
CA VAL A 278 -15.63 -10.18 5.09
C VAL A 278 -17.04 -9.63 4.88
N ASP A 279 -17.96 -9.90 5.80
CA ASP A 279 -19.32 -9.35 5.74
C ASP A 279 -19.31 -7.81 5.90
N LEU A 280 -18.49 -7.27 6.81
CA LEU A 280 -18.29 -5.82 6.96
C LEU A 280 -17.79 -5.16 5.67
N TYR A 281 -16.86 -5.79 4.95
CA TYR A 281 -16.38 -5.29 3.67
C TYR A 281 -17.49 -5.26 2.62
N ILE A 282 -18.30 -6.33 2.55
CA ILE A 282 -19.43 -6.42 1.62
C ILE A 282 -20.45 -5.31 1.92
N GLU A 283 -20.86 -5.15 3.18
CA GLU A 283 -21.77 -4.09 3.62
C GLU A 283 -21.21 -2.69 3.29
N GLY A 284 -19.90 -2.51 3.47
CA GLY A 284 -19.21 -1.28 3.11
C GLY A 284 -19.31 -0.96 1.61
N LEU A 285 -19.08 -1.95 0.73
CA LEU A 285 -19.26 -1.76 -0.71
C LEU A 285 -20.74 -1.47 -1.09
N GLU A 286 -21.68 -2.17 -0.47
CA GLU A 286 -23.12 -1.95 -0.71
C GLU A 286 -23.57 -0.55 -0.30
N SER A 287 -22.90 0.08 0.68
CA SER A 287 -23.19 1.46 1.09
C SER A 287 -22.93 2.50 0.00
N TYR A 288 -22.10 2.18 -1.00
CA TYR A 288 -21.89 3.00 -2.21
C TYR A 288 -22.95 2.75 -3.30
N GLY A 289 -23.96 1.91 -3.04
CA GLY A 289 -25.05 1.60 -3.98
C GLY A 289 -24.77 0.45 -4.94
N HIS A 290 -23.69 -0.31 -4.72
CA HIS A 290 -23.34 -1.47 -5.54
C HIS A 290 -24.15 -2.70 -5.14
N ALA A 291 -24.64 -3.46 -6.13
CA ALA A 291 -25.23 -4.76 -5.89
C ALA A 291 -24.12 -5.82 -5.84
N ILE A 292 -23.76 -6.28 -4.63
CA ILE A 292 -22.65 -7.20 -4.43
C ILE A 292 -23.14 -8.65 -4.44
N ASP A 293 -22.46 -9.51 -5.20
CA ASP A 293 -22.61 -10.96 -5.06
C ASP A 293 -21.76 -11.45 -3.88
N HIS A 294 -22.41 -11.68 -2.73
CA HIS A 294 -21.75 -12.13 -1.50
C HIS A 294 -21.04 -13.47 -1.69
N ALA A 295 -21.61 -14.38 -2.48
CA ALA A 295 -21.01 -15.69 -2.72
C ALA A 295 -19.76 -15.56 -3.57
N TRP A 296 -19.78 -14.68 -4.57
CA TRP A 296 -18.59 -14.34 -5.36
C TRP A 296 -17.48 -13.78 -4.48
N VAL A 297 -17.77 -12.79 -3.60
CA VAL A 297 -16.77 -12.21 -2.68
C VAL A 297 -16.18 -13.29 -1.76
N LYS A 298 -17.02 -14.11 -1.13
CA LYS A 298 -16.56 -15.17 -0.20
C LYS A 298 -15.74 -16.25 -0.90
N ASN A 299 -16.08 -16.61 -2.15
CA ASN A 299 -15.29 -17.55 -2.94
C ASN A 299 -13.95 -16.96 -3.39
N HIS A 300 -13.95 -15.68 -3.77
CA HIS A 300 -12.74 -14.94 -4.11
C HIS A 300 -11.80 -14.82 -2.92
N TYR A 301 -12.34 -14.45 -1.76
CA TYR A 301 -11.60 -14.34 -0.51
C TYR A 301 -10.88 -15.67 -0.20
N LYS A 302 -11.59 -16.80 -0.21
CA LYS A 302 -10.98 -18.13 0.02
C LYS A 302 -9.87 -18.49 -0.95
N ARG A 303 -9.94 -17.99 -2.19
CA ARG A 303 -8.92 -18.26 -3.21
C ARG A 303 -7.65 -17.44 -2.96
N GLU A 304 -7.81 -16.23 -2.44
CA GLU A 304 -6.71 -15.31 -2.15
C GLU A 304 -6.11 -15.52 -0.74
N SER A 305 -6.72 -16.36 0.12
CA SER A 305 -6.43 -16.49 1.56
C SER A 305 -5.69 -17.73 2.00
#